data_AF-A0A7C5N763-F1
#
_entry.id   AF-A0A7C5N763-F1
#
_cell.length_a   1.000
_cell.length_b   1.000
_cell.length_c   1.000
_cell.angle_alpha   90.00
_cell.angle_beta   90.00
_cell.angle_gamma   90.00
#
_symmetry.space_group_name_H-M   'P 1'
#
loop_
_entity.id
_entity.type
_entity.pdbx_description
1 polymer ?
#
loop_
_entity_poly.entity_id
_entity_poly.type
_entity_poly.pdbx_seq_one_letter_code
_entity_poly.pdbx_strand_id
1 'polypeptide(L)'
;MTRLAASLVFASLVFAGLVLSACGPTEPATDPLEARAHATLEREHVTEVRLTRIDERTFDFTGTRQGVQCGGTVVVNSATTAAMQIECD
;
A
#
# COMPACT_ATOMS: atom_id res chain seq x y z
N MET A 1 -46.80 55.49 4.68
CA MET A 1 -45.48 55.27 4.05
C MET A 1 -44.62 54.47 5.02
N THR A 2 -44.25 53.25 4.60
CA THR A 2 -43.15 52.38 5.05
C THR A 2 -42.87 52.22 6.55
N ARG A 3 -43.33 51.08 7.10
CA ARG A 3 -42.79 50.48 8.31
C ARG A 3 -42.66 48.97 8.12
N LEU A 4 -41.44 48.46 8.22
CA LEU A 4 -40.99 47.36 9.10
C LEU A 4 -39.96 46.41 8.49
N ALA A 5 -38.81 46.42 9.17
CA ALA A 5 -38.00 45.27 9.55
C ALA A 5 -37.20 44.55 8.47
N ALA A 6 -35.97 45.02 8.34
CA ALA A 6 -34.82 44.22 7.95
C ALA A 6 -34.55 43.08 8.95
N SER A 7 -34.01 41.98 8.40
CA SER A 7 -32.98 41.12 8.98
C SER A 7 -33.21 40.51 10.37
N LEU A 8 -33.32 39.17 10.39
CA LEU A 8 -32.31 38.22 10.93
C LEU A 8 -32.94 36.98 11.59
N VAL A 9 -32.23 35.87 11.38
CA VAL A 9 -32.23 34.60 12.13
C VAL A 9 -33.37 33.63 11.84
N PHE A 10 -33.03 32.49 11.23
CA PHE A 10 -33.35 31.13 11.65
C PHE A 10 -32.87 30.22 10.51
N ALA A 11 -32.12 29.14 10.67
CA ALA A 11 -31.28 28.61 11.73
C ALA A 11 -30.58 27.43 11.02
N SER A 12 -29.31 27.21 11.37
CA SER A 12 -28.70 25.89 11.48
C SER A 12 -29.13 24.81 10.48
N LEU A 13 -28.35 24.65 9.42
CA LEU A 13 -27.94 23.31 8.98
C LEU A 13 -26.45 23.38 8.64
N VAL A 14 -25.67 23.40 9.72
CA VAL A 14 -24.29 22.97 9.74
C VAL A 14 -24.30 21.50 9.29
N PHE A 15 -24.19 21.25 7.98
CA PHE A 15 -23.71 19.96 7.49
C PHE A 15 -22.18 20.00 7.55
N ALA A 16 -21.69 20.03 8.79
CA ALA A 16 -20.33 19.65 9.09
C ALA A 16 -20.21 18.14 8.82
N GLY A 17 -19.14 17.79 8.11
CA GLY A 17 -18.45 16.52 8.36
C GLY A 17 -19.14 15.29 7.79
N LEU A 18 -19.00 15.09 6.48
CA LEU A 18 -18.71 13.75 5.98
C LEU A 18 -17.86 13.82 4.70
N VAL A 19 -16.77 14.58 4.78
CA VAL A 19 -15.55 14.28 4.02
C VAL A 19 -14.81 13.18 4.81
N LEU A 20 -15.44 12.03 5.01
CA LEU A 20 -14.74 10.82 5.44
C LEU A 20 -14.35 10.09 4.17
N SER A 21 -13.13 10.39 3.73
CA SER A 21 -12.14 9.36 3.48
C SER A 21 -12.66 8.11 2.77
N ALA A 22 -13.12 8.27 1.52
CA ALA A 22 -12.74 7.30 0.50
C ALA A 22 -11.26 7.53 0.10
N CYS A 23 -10.39 7.65 1.11
CA CYS A 23 -9.03 7.13 1.06
C CYS A 23 -9.16 5.67 1.49
N GLY A 24 -9.97 4.89 0.75
CA GLY A 24 -9.51 3.54 0.53
C GLY A 24 -8.24 3.73 -0.29
N PRO A 25 -7.10 3.12 0.07
CA PRO A 25 -6.08 2.99 -0.96
C PRO A 25 -6.83 2.40 -2.15
N THR A 26 -6.88 3.14 -3.26
CA THR A 26 -6.97 2.49 -4.55
C THR A 26 -5.71 1.65 -4.59
N GLU A 27 -5.77 0.48 -3.94
CA GLU A 27 -4.81 -0.56 -4.16
C GLU A 27 -4.88 -0.68 -5.69
N PRO A 28 -3.76 -0.47 -6.41
CA PRO A 28 -3.68 -1.10 -7.71
C PRO A 28 -4.10 -2.57 -7.45
N ALA A 29 -4.65 -3.26 -8.43
CA ALA A 29 -4.68 -4.71 -8.34
C ALA A 29 -3.20 -5.20 -8.36
N THR A 30 -2.47 -4.92 -7.27
CA THR A 30 -1.14 -5.41 -6.99
C THR A 30 -1.37 -6.88 -6.91
N ASP A 31 -0.79 -7.56 -7.87
CA ASP A 31 -0.96 -8.98 -8.02
C ASP A 31 -0.76 -9.64 -6.64
N PRO A 32 -1.71 -10.49 -6.18
CA PRO A 32 -1.70 -10.98 -4.80
C PRO A 32 -0.46 -11.83 -4.48
N LEU A 33 0.25 -12.32 -5.51
CA LEU A 33 1.52 -13.01 -5.35
C LEU A 33 2.67 -12.00 -5.16
N GLU A 34 2.66 -10.90 -5.91
CA GLU A 34 3.63 -9.81 -5.77
C GLU A 34 3.56 -9.16 -4.38
N ALA A 35 2.34 -8.88 -3.88
CA ALA A 35 2.14 -8.36 -2.53
C ALA A 35 2.68 -9.32 -1.45
N ARG A 36 2.57 -10.64 -1.67
CA ARG A 36 3.13 -11.67 -0.78
C ARG A 36 4.64 -11.78 -0.85
N ALA A 37 5.23 -11.62 -2.03
CA ALA A 37 6.67 -11.55 -2.19
C ALA A 37 7.22 -10.34 -1.41
N HIS A 38 6.58 -9.17 -1.53
CA HIS A 38 6.89 -7.98 -0.71
C HIS A 38 6.80 -8.25 0.79
N ALA A 39 5.66 -8.77 1.27
CA ALA A 39 5.47 -9.07 2.70
C ALA A 39 6.48 -10.11 3.23
N THR A 40 6.97 -11.00 2.37
CA THR A 40 8.04 -11.95 2.73
C THR A 40 9.37 -11.24 2.94
N LEU A 41 9.75 -10.36 2.02
CA LEU A 41 11.00 -9.61 2.08
C LEU A 41 11.01 -8.60 3.24
N GLU A 42 9.87 -7.98 3.55
CA GLU A 42 9.72 -7.13 4.73
C GLU A 42 9.95 -7.90 6.04
N ARG A 43 9.44 -9.13 6.15
CA ARG A 43 9.70 -10.02 7.31
C ARG A 43 11.18 -10.39 7.45
N GLU A 44 11.91 -10.45 6.34
CA GLU A 44 13.36 -10.68 6.33
C GLU A 44 14.19 -9.41 6.58
N HIS A 45 13.53 -8.29 6.85
CA HIS A 45 14.12 -6.97 7.04
C HIS A 45 14.86 -6.46 5.80
N VAL A 46 14.40 -6.83 4.61
CA VAL A 46 14.86 -6.26 3.34
C VAL A 46 14.02 -5.02 3.05
N THR A 47 14.67 -3.87 2.93
CA THR A 47 14.08 -2.57 2.58
C THR A 47 14.42 -2.19 1.15
N GLU A 48 13.82 -1.10 0.64
CA GLU A 48 14.07 -0.61 -0.74
C GLU A 48 13.86 -1.69 -1.81
N VAL A 49 12.91 -2.59 -1.55
CA VAL A 49 12.64 -3.75 -2.38
C VAL A 49 12.12 -3.32 -3.75
N ARG A 50 12.75 -3.86 -4.80
CA ARG A 50 12.24 -3.86 -6.16
C ARG A 50 12.01 -5.30 -6.58
N LEU A 51 10.78 -5.64 -6.95
CA LEU A 51 10.44 -6.95 -7.49
C LEU A 51 10.39 -6.91 -9.01
N THR A 52 10.86 -8.00 -9.63
CA THR A 52 10.70 -8.27 -11.06
C THR A 52 10.09 -9.66 -11.20
N ARG A 53 8.89 -9.75 -11.77
CA ARG A 53 8.26 -11.04 -12.06
C ARG A 53 9.02 -11.75 -13.19
N ILE A 54 9.46 -12.98 -12.93
CA ILE A 54 10.14 -13.83 -13.93
C ILE A 54 9.21 -14.93 -14.44
N ASP A 55 8.31 -15.41 -13.58
CA ASP A 55 7.30 -16.42 -13.90
C ASP A 55 5.97 -16.13 -13.16
N GLU A 56 4.92 -16.94 -13.36
CA GLU A 56 3.62 -16.76 -12.69
C GLU A 56 3.79 -16.62 -11.17
N ARG A 57 4.72 -17.37 -10.58
CA ARG A 57 4.91 -17.52 -9.13
C ARG A 57 6.29 -17.11 -8.62
N THR A 58 7.16 -16.65 -9.51
CA THR A 58 8.57 -16.42 -9.22
C THR A 58 8.91 -14.95 -9.45
N PHE A 59 9.52 -14.35 -8.43
CA PHE A 59 9.92 -12.96 -8.42
C PHE A 59 11.40 -12.87 -8.08
N ASP A 60 12.19 -12.26 -8.94
CA ASP A 60 13.49 -11.76 -8.53
C ASP A 60 13.32 -10.48 -7.75
N PHE A 61 14.21 -10.25 -6.80
CA PHE A 61 14.23 -9.03 -6.03
C PHE A 61 15.64 -8.47 -5.88
N THR A 62 15.68 -7.16 -5.71
CA THR A 62 16.83 -6.43 -5.18
C THR A 62 16.35 -5.58 -4.02
N GLY A 63 17.13 -5.47 -2.95
CA GLY A 63 16.83 -4.59 -1.83
C GLY A 63 18.01 -4.48 -0.87
N THR A 64 17.82 -3.78 0.23
CA THR A 64 18.88 -3.51 1.21
C THR A 64 18.55 -4.21 2.52
N ARG A 65 19.49 -4.96 3.11
CA ARG A 65 19.34 -5.56 4.44
C ARG A 65 20.48 -5.07 5.32
N GLN A 66 20.16 -4.38 6.41
CA GLN A 66 21.17 -3.86 7.36
C GLN A 66 22.27 -3.00 6.69
N GLY A 67 21.91 -2.24 5.64
CA GLY A 67 22.84 -1.39 4.89
C GLY A 67 23.66 -2.11 3.81
N VAL A 68 23.42 -3.40 3.60
CA VAL A 68 24.04 -4.21 2.56
C VAL A 68 23.07 -4.44 1.41
N GLN A 69 23.56 -4.34 0.17
CA GLN A 69 22.77 -4.70 -1.00
C GLN A 69 22.57 -6.21 -1.05
N CYS A 70 21.31 -6.63 -1.10
CA CYS A 70 20.92 -8.00 -1.28
C CYS A 70 20.09 -8.17 -2.55
N GLY A 71 20.08 -9.39 -3.05
CA GLY A 71 19.21 -9.83 -4.13
C GLY A 71 18.95 -11.32 -4.04
N GLY A 72 18.08 -11.79 -4.90
CA GLY A 72 17.76 -13.21 -5.01
C GLY A 72 16.36 -13.42 -5.54
N THR A 73 15.79 -14.57 -5.21
CA THR A 73 14.53 -15.02 -5.80
C THR A 73 13.55 -15.44 -4.70
N VAL A 74 12.29 -15.05 -4.87
CA VAL A 74 11.16 -15.45 -4.02
C VAL A 74 10.16 -16.20 -4.88
N VAL A 75 9.82 -17.42 -4.45
CA VAL A 75 8.75 -18.23 -5.05
C VAL A 75 7.55 -18.22 -4.11
N VAL A 76 6.40 -17.78 -4.61
CA VAL A 76 5.15 -17.66 -3.85
C VAL A 76 4.06 -18.54 -4.47
N ASN A 77 3.40 -19.32 -3.63
CA ASN A 77 2.16 -20.00 -3.97
C ASN A 77 0.96 -19.17 -3.52
N SER A 78 -0.24 -19.56 -3.95
CA SER A 78 -1.50 -18.83 -3.72
C SER A 78 -1.80 -18.44 -2.28
N ALA A 79 -1.12 -19.02 -1.28
CA ALA A 79 -1.29 -18.68 0.14
C ALA A 79 0.02 -18.40 0.91
N THR A 80 1.17 -18.87 0.44
CA THR A 80 2.43 -18.90 1.21
C THR A 80 3.66 -18.73 0.34
N THR A 81 4.78 -18.32 0.94
CA THR A 81 6.10 -18.41 0.32
C THR A 81 6.49 -19.89 0.23
N ALA A 82 6.78 -20.37 -0.97
CA ALA A 82 7.18 -21.75 -1.23
C ALA A 82 8.69 -21.94 -1.05
N ALA A 83 9.47 -20.99 -1.56
CA ALA A 83 10.92 -20.98 -1.46
C ALA A 83 11.43 -19.53 -1.52
N MET A 84 12.59 -19.31 -0.93
CA MET A 84 13.25 -18.01 -0.94
C MET A 84 14.76 -18.21 -0.84
N GLN A 85 15.48 -17.47 -1.68
CA GLN A 85 16.93 -17.37 -1.65
C GLN A 85 17.30 -15.89 -1.54
N ILE A 86 18.14 -15.55 -0.56
CA ILE A 86 18.64 -14.20 -0.33
C ILE A 86 20.16 -14.28 -0.28
N GLU A 87 20.80 -13.49 -1.11
CA GLU A 87 22.25 -13.31 -1.16
C GLU A 87 22.54 -11.83 -0.93
N CYS A 88 23.48 -11.54 -0.04
CA CYS A 88 23.88 -10.20 0.35
C CYS A 88 25.40 -10.08 0.18
N ASP A 89 25.86 -8.97 -0.38
CA ASP A 89 27.28 -8.72 -0.70
C ASP A 89 28.11 -8.18 0.47
#